data_AF-A0ABD0NG10-F1
#
_entry.id   AF-A0ABD0NG10-F1
#
_cell.length_a   1.000
_cell.length_b   1.000
_cell.length_c   1.000
_cell.angle_alpha   90.00
_cell.angle_beta   90.00
_cell.angle_gamma   90.00
#
_symmetry.space_group_name_H-M   'P 1'
#
loop_
_entity.id
_entity.type
_entity.pdbx_description
1 polymer ?
#
loop_
_entity_poly.entity_id
_entity_poly.type
_entity_poly.pdbx_seq_one_letter_code
_entity_poly.pdbx_strand_id
1 'polypeptide(L)'
;IHVVEPQRSLTELGNVLLVVPEFYGLSNPINSSVLTFKTQPDVICTINVPMLGQLVVEDPESMPASDPGPRKGRHTGFTCPGNKACDHNTREFLTSGLKYQHLSPPSPEIDYIPIRVEFRDQTSRAMLETESIWIPVLIQGAMQNQPPNAAFMSTFILEVDQFILTPMTTAALDATDDETPQTQLIFNVTKPPAEGYITHLDDHTKTAFSFSWQDLNEMKIAYQPPNSSHTARRNYE
;
A
#
# COMPACT_ATOMS: atom_id res chain seq x y z
N ILE A 1 3.28 20.23 3.68
CA ILE A 1 3.51 18.77 3.70
C ILE A 1 4.96 18.56 3.28
N HIS A 2 5.85 18.28 4.23
CA HIS A 2 7.20 17.85 3.90
C HIS A 2 7.15 16.33 3.83
N VAL A 3 7.20 15.79 2.61
CA VAL A 3 7.50 14.38 2.41
C VAL A 3 8.97 14.22 2.80
N VAL A 4 9.21 13.67 3.99
CA VAL A 4 10.55 13.28 4.38
C VAL A 4 10.82 11.98 3.64
N GLU A 5 11.63 12.03 2.60
CA GLU A 5 12.16 10.82 1.97
C GLU A 5 12.81 9.94 3.06
N PRO A 6 12.57 8.61 3.06
CA PRO A 6 13.29 7.71 3.95
C PRO A 6 14.79 7.91 3.74
N GLN A 7 15.56 7.89 4.84
CA GLN A 7 16.96 8.35 4.88
C GLN A 7 17.97 7.61 3.97
N ARG A 8 17.55 6.61 3.19
CA ARG A 8 18.22 6.12 1.98
C ARG A 8 17.37 4.98 1.42
N SER A 9 16.41 5.28 0.54
CA SER A 9 15.78 4.15 -0.16
C SER A 9 16.81 3.52 -1.11
N LEU A 10 16.97 2.20 -1.01
CA LEU A 10 17.82 1.38 -1.87
C LEU A 10 17.14 1.01 -3.18
N THR A 11 15.89 1.42 -3.34
CA THR A 11 15.12 1.22 -4.55
C THR A 11 14.49 2.54 -4.99
N GLU A 12 14.53 2.83 -6.28
CA GLU A 12 14.02 4.09 -6.83
C GLU A 12 13.09 3.81 -8.01
N LEU A 13 11.96 4.51 -8.06
CA LEU A 13 11.10 4.52 -9.24
C LEU A 13 11.81 5.28 -10.36
N GLY A 14 11.82 4.71 -11.55
CA GLY A 14 12.40 5.31 -12.73
C GLY A 14 11.49 6.35 -13.38
N ASN A 15 11.93 6.87 -14.53
CA ASN A 15 11.23 7.94 -15.24
C ASN A 15 10.14 7.44 -16.19
N VAL A 16 10.03 6.12 -16.38
CA VAL A 16 9.02 5.50 -17.23
C VAL A 16 7.95 4.87 -16.34
N LEU A 17 6.69 5.28 -16.55
CA LEU A 17 5.55 4.68 -15.87
C LEU A 17 5.18 3.35 -16.53
N LEU A 18 4.57 2.45 -15.76
CA LEU A 18 3.85 1.31 -16.33
C LEU A 18 2.50 1.80 -16.84
N VAL A 19 2.22 1.58 -18.12
CA VAL A 19 1.00 2.05 -18.76
C VAL A 19 0.31 0.89 -19.47
N VAL A 20 -0.94 0.62 -19.10
CA VAL A 20 -1.86 -0.27 -19.80
C VAL A 20 -2.72 0.59 -20.75
N PRO A 21 -2.57 0.44 -22.08
CA PRO A 21 -3.21 1.34 -23.03
C PRO A 21 -4.71 1.10 -23.22
N GLU A 22 -5.21 -0.08 -22.86
CA GLU A 22 -6.60 -0.50 -23.06
C GLU A 22 -6.99 -1.54 -22.02
N PHE A 23 -8.29 -1.60 -21.68
CA PHE A 23 -8.78 -2.61 -20.74
C PHE A 23 -8.46 -4.03 -21.22
N TYR A 24 -8.19 -4.94 -20.27
CA TYR A 24 -7.73 -6.30 -20.53
C TYR A 24 -6.36 -6.39 -21.25
N GLY A 25 -5.66 -5.26 -21.40
CA GLY A 25 -4.35 -5.17 -22.04
C GLY A 25 -3.17 -5.45 -21.12
N LEU A 26 -1.97 -5.37 -21.71
CA LEU A 26 -0.69 -5.52 -21.02
C LEU A 26 0.02 -4.17 -20.93
N SER A 27 0.79 -3.97 -19.86
CA SER A 27 1.67 -2.82 -19.73
C SER A 27 2.93 -2.93 -20.61
N ASN A 28 3.69 -1.84 -20.72
CA ASN A 28 5.12 -1.93 -21.06
C ASN A 28 5.88 -2.82 -20.04
N PRO A 29 7.02 -3.42 -20.43
CA PRO A 29 7.77 -4.29 -19.54
C PRO A 29 8.38 -3.53 -18.36
N ILE A 30 8.38 -4.18 -17.19
CA ILE A 30 9.08 -3.74 -15.99
C ILE A 30 10.57 -3.91 -16.23
N ASN A 31 11.29 -2.81 -16.39
CA ASN A 31 12.72 -2.79 -16.68
C ASN A 31 13.42 -1.68 -15.85
N SER A 32 14.72 -1.50 -16.08
CA SER A 32 15.52 -0.50 -15.36
C SER A 32 15.10 0.95 -15.59
N SER A 33 14.21 1.23 -16.54
CA SER A 33 13.62 2.56 -16.73
C SER A 33 12.37 2.78 -15.87
N VAL A 34 11.74 1.70 -15.39
CA VAL A 34 10.58 1.71 -14.49
C VAL A 34 11.00 1.66 -13.04
N LEU A 35 12.02 0.85 -12.71
CA LEU A 35 12.46 0.60 -11.34
C LEU A 35 13.96 0.32 -11.33
N THR A 36 14.70 0.92 -10.40
CA THR A 36 16.13 0.69 -10.21
C THR A 36 16.43 0.30 -8.77
N PHE A 37 17.46 -0.54 -8.60
CA PHE A 37 17.94 -0.98 -7.29
C PHE A 37 19.39 -0.51 -7.13
N LYS A 38 19.72 0.11 -6.01
CA LYS A 38 21.07 0.51 -5.67
C LYS A 38 21.91 -0.72 -5.37
N THR A 39 22.91 -0.96 -6.22
CA THR A 39 23.88 -2.03 -6.01
C THR A 39 24.93 -1.61 -4.99
N GLN A 40 25.15 -2.43 -3.97
CA GLN A 40 26.26 -2.30 -3.02
C GLN A 40 27.21 -3.50 -3.16
N PRO A 41 28.53 -3.31 -2.95
CA PRO A 41 29.46 -4.43 -2.88
C PRO A 41 29.07 -5.35 -1.71
N ASP A 42 29.25 -6.66 -1.91
CA ASP A 42 28.99 -7.70 -0.90
C ASP A 42 27.53 -7.77 -0.39
N VAL A 43 26.57 -7.20 -1.12
CA VAL A 43 25.14 -7.27 -0.82
C VAL A 43 24.39 -7.99 -1.93
N ILE A 44 23.59 -8.98 -1.53
CA ILE A 44 22.65 -9.68 -2.40
C ILE A 44 21.29 -9.02 -2.23
N CYS A 45 20.71 -8.62 -3.35
CA CYS A 45 19.39 -8.00 -3.40
C CYS A 45 18.41 -8.99 -4.04
N THR A 46 17.39 -9.38 -3.30
CA THR A 46 16.35 -10.28 -3.79
C THR A 46 14.99 -9.61 -3.75
N ILE A 47 14.19 -9.84 -4.79
CA ILE A 47 12.84 -9.30 -4.90
C ILE A 47 11.83 -10.42 -4.68
N ASN A 48 10.84 -10.14 -3.84
CA ASN A 48 9.69 -10.98 -3.59
C ASN A 48 8.45 -10.21 -4.02
N VAL A 49 7.71 -10.77 -4.98
CA VAL A 49 6.42 -10.24 -5.40
C VAL A 49 5.34 -11.03 -4.65
N PRO A 50 4.68 -10.46 -3.63
CA PRO A 50 3.51 -11.09 -3.05
C PRO A 50 2.48 -11.37 -4.15
N MET A 51 1.80 -12.52 -4.07
CA MET A 51 0.87 -13.09 -5.06
C MET A 51 -0.41 -12.26 -5.30
N LEU A 52 -0.29 -10.93 -5.40
CA LEU A 52 -1.36 -10.01 -5.75
C LEU A 52 -0.97 -9.30 -7.06
N GLY A 53 -1.66 -9.65 -8.15
CA GLY A 53 -1.45 -9.07 -9.47
C GLY A 53 -1.02 -10.09 -10.53
N GLN A 54 -1.53 -9.94 -11.75
CA GLN A 54 -1.14 -10.78 -12.88
C GLN A 54 0.08 -10.20 -13.58
N LEU A 55 1.25 -10.43 -12.98
CA LEU A 55 2.51 -10.24 -13.68
C LEU A 55 2.71 -11.38 -14.68
N VAL A 56 2.78 -11.03 -15.97
CA VAL A 56 2.87 -11.98 -17.08
C VAL A 56 4.04 -11.68 -18.00
N VAL A 57 4.51 -12.66 -18.75
CA VAL A 57 5.42 -12.45 -19.89
C VAL A 57 4.63 -12.71 -21.16
N GLU A 58 4.77 -11.81 -22.12
CA GLU A 58 4.10 -11.92 -23.41
C GLU A 58 4.73 -13.06 -24.23
N ASP A 59 3.89 -13.94 -24.77
CA ASP A 59 4.35 -15.07 -25.58
C ASP A 59 4.63 -14.60 -27.02
N PRO A 60 5.86 -14.76 -27.56
CA PRO A 60 6.14 -14.42 -28.96
C PRO A 60 5.29 -15.19 -29.97
N GLU A 61 4.71 -16.34 -29.60
CA GLU A 61 3.83 -17.12 -30.50
C GLU A 61 2.35 -16.64 -30.50
N SER A 62 1.98 -15.69 -29.64
CA SER A 62 0.60 -15.16 -29.56
C SER A 62 0.27 -14.04 -30.56
N MET A 63 1.17 -13.77 -31.51
CA MET A 63 0.80 -13.03 -32.73
C MET A 63 0.22 -14.00 -33.77
N PRO A 64 -1.11 -14.07 -33.89
CA PRO A 64 -1.65 -13.92 -35.24
C PRO A 64 -2.89 -13.02 -35.31
N ALA A 65 -2.98 -12.33 -36.44
CA ALA A 65 -4.16 -11.90 -37.18
C ALA A 65 -5.49 -11.72 -36.40
N SER A 66 -5.89 -10.44 -36.25
CA SER A 66 -7.28 -9.99 -36.47
C SER A 66 -8.41 -10.75 -35.75
N ASP A 67 -8.37 -10.86 -34.42
CA ASP A 67 -9.57 -11.20 -33.65
C ASP A 67 -9.66 -10.31 -32.38
N PRO A 68 -10.78 -9.59 -32.13
CA PRO A 68 -10.92 -8.65 -31.02
C PRO A 68 -11.28 -9.39 -29.71
N GLY A 69 -10.45 -10.35 -29.32
CA GLY A 69 -10.54 -11.07 -28.05
C GLY A 69 -9.58 -10.52 -27.00
N PRO A 70 -9.84 -10.71 -25.69
CA PRO A 70 -8.94 -10.28 -24.63
C PRO A 70 -7.57 -10.94 -24.80
N ARG A 71 -6.50 -10.13 -24.88
CA ARG A 71 -5.11 -10.62 -24.98
C ARG A 71 -4.79 -11.41 -23.72
N LYS A 72 -4.79 -12.74 -23.85
CA LYS A 72 -4.52 -13.64 -22.73
C LYS A 72 -3.01 -13.79 -22.61
N GLY A 73 -2.38 -12.96 -21.79
CA GLY A 73 -1.00 -13.20 -21.36
C GLY A 73 -0.92 -14.61 -20.76
N ARG A 74 0.12 -15.38 -21.11
CA ARG A 74 0.34 -16.65 -20.43
C ARG A 74 0.73 -16.32 -18.99
N HIS A 75 -0.02 -16.85 -18.02
CA HIS A 75 0.44 -16.88 -16.63
C HIS A 75 1.83 -17.48 -16.66
N THR A 76 2.80 -16.74 -16.13
CA THR A 76 4.20 -17.07 -16.34
C THR A 76 4.46 -18.53 -15.98
N GLY A 77 5.10 -19.24 -16.91
CA GLY A 77 5.90 -20.42 -16.58
C GLY A 77 7.17 -20.05 -15.83
N PHE A 78 7.20 -18.91 -15.12
CA PHE A 78 8.18 -18.67 -14.07
C PHE A 78 7.75 -19.55 -12.91
N THR A 79 8.55 -20.60 -12.69
CA THR A 79 8.30 -21.63 -11.70
C THR A 79 8.41 -21.04 -10.29
N CYS A 80 7.35 -20.41 -9.79
CA CYS A 80 7.11 -20.30 -8.35
C CYS A 80 6.00 -21.30 -8.03
N PRO A 81 6.35 -22.58 -7.79
CA PRO A 81 5.37 -23.60 -7.51
C PRO A 81 4.73 -23.32 -6.14
N GLY A 82 3.48 -22.82 -6.17
CA GLY A 82 2.56 -22.71 -5.04
C GLY A 82 3.02 -21.78 -3.92
N ASN A 83 2.37 -20.62 -3.76
CA ASN A 83 2.39 -19.75 -2.56
C ASN A 83 3.77 -19.48 -1.91
N LYS A 84 4.88 -19.67 -2.62
CA LYS A 84 6.24 -19.46 -2.12
C LYS A 84 6.82 -18.21 -2.78
N ALA A 85 7.51 -17.42 -1.96
CA ALA A 85 8.30 -16.28 -2.39
C ALA A 85 9.20 -16.68 -3.57
N CYS A 86 9.08 -15.97 -4.68
CA CYS A 86 10.03 -16.07 -5.78
C CYS A 86 11.29 -15.33 -5.34
N ASP A 87 12.35 -16.02 -4.92
CA ASP A 87 13.62 -15.38 -4.58
C ASP A 87 14.36 -15.05 -5.89
N HIS A 88 14.01 -13.93 -6.53
CA HIS A 88 14.62 -13.53 -7.79
C HIS A 88 15.73 -12.51 -7.56
N ASN A 89 16.81 -12.66 -8.31
CA ASN A 89 17.81 -11.61 -8.41
C ASN A 89 17.15 -10.40 -9.10
N THR A 90 17.35 -9.20 -8.55
CA THR A 90 16.79 -7.97 -9.12
C THR A 90 17.17 -7.74 -10.57
N ARG A 91 18.36 -8.17 -11.01
CA ARG A 91 18.75 -8.09 -12.42
C ARG A 91 17.88 -8.96 -13.31
N GLU A 92 17.60 -10.19 -12.89
CA GLU A 92 16.75 -11.12 -13.63
C GLU A 92 15.32 -10.58 -13.73
N PHE A 93 14.79 -10.04 -12.63
CA PHE A 93 13.49 -9.39 -12.60
C PHE A 93 13.38 -8.26 -13.65
N LEU A 94 14.37 -7.36 -13.73
CA LEU A 94 14.34 -6.24 -14.69
C LEU A 94 14.57 -6.65 -16.15
N THR A 95 15.13 -7.85 -16.41
CA THR A 95 15.35 -8.36 -17.79
C THR A 95 14.35 -9.41 -18.23
N SER A 96 13.48 -9.85 -17.33
CA SER A 96 12.51 -10.94 -17.54
C SER A 96 11.39 -10.61 -18.54
N GLY A 97 11.20 -9.32 -18.88
CA GLY A 97 10.10 -8.88 -19.73
C GLY A 97 8.73 -8.96 -19.06
N LEU A 98 8.68 -9.02 -17.72
CA LEU A 98 7.44 -9.01 -16.96
C LEU A 98 6.61 -7.76 -17.27
N LYS A 99 5.32 -7.95 -17.45
CA LYS A 99 4.31 -6.92 -17.72
C LYS A 99 3.15 -7.11 -16.76
N TYR A 100 2.45 -6.03 -16.45
CA TYR A 100 1.19 -6.10 -15.73
C TYR A 100 0.05 -6.39 -16.71
N GLN A 101 -0.85 -7.31 -16.34
CA GLN A 101 -2.09 -7.57 -17.05
C GLN A 101 -3.29 -7.02 -16.28
N HIS A 102 -4.01 -6.10 -16.90
CA HIS A 102 -5.28 -5.61 -16.35
C HIS A 102 -6.39 -6.63 -16.63
N LEU A 103 -7.31 -6.83 -15.69
CA LEU A 103 -8.34 -7.88 -15.81
C LEU A 103 -9.76 -7.51 -15.44
N SER A 104 -9.93 -6.50 -14.59
CA SER A 104 -11.21 -6.29 -13.91
C SER A 104 -11.62 -4.83 -14.03
N PRO A 105 -12.08 -4.39 -15.20
CA PRO A 105 -12.82 -3.14 -15.32
C PRO A 105 -14.25 -3.33 -14.80
N PRO A 106 -14.92 -2.28 -14.28
CA PRO A 106 -14.38 -0.93 -14.07
C PRO A 106 -13.33 -0.90 -12.95
N SER A 107 -12.28 -0.11 -13.14
CA SER A 107 -11.19 0.08 -12.18
C SER A 107 -10.83 1.55 -12.05
N PRO A 108 -10.14 1.93 -10.96
CA PRO A 108 -9.44 3.20 -10.92
C PRO A 108 -8.32 3.29 -11.97
N GLU A 109 -7.86 4.52 -12.23
CA GLU A 109 -6.85 4.88 -13.22
C GLU A 109 -5.45 4.43 -12.80
N ILE A 110 -5.18 4.35 -11.50
CA ILE A 110 -3.91 3.90 -10.95
C ILE A 110 -4.14 2.63 -10.14
N ASP A 111 -3.45 1.56 -10.52
CA ASP A 111 -3.27 0.34 -9.73
C ASP A 111 -1.80 0.22 -9.26
N TYR A 112 -1.51 -0.71 -8.36
CA TYR A 112 -0.18 -0.87 -7.78
C TYR A 112 0.29 -2.33 -7.78
N ILE A 113 1.54 -2.53 -8.14
CA ILE A 113 2.23 -3.82 -7.96
C ILE A 113 3.01 -3.75 -6.64
N PRO A 114 2.57 -4.45 -5.58
CA PRO A 114 3.37 -4.57 -4.37
C PRO A 114 4.61 -5.42 -4.63
N ILE A 115 5.77 -4.91 -4.25
CA ILE A 115 7.02 -5.65 -4.23
C ILE A 115 7.70 -5.48 -2.87
N ARG A 116 8.36 -6.54 -2.41
CA ARG A 116 9.22 -6.52 -1.23
C ARG A 116 10.64 -6.82 -1.66
N VAL A 117 11.58 -5.98 -1.29
CA VAL A 117 12.99 -6.12 -1.62
C VAL A 117 13.76 -6.43 -0.36
N GLU A 118 14.51 -7.52 -0.36
CA GLU A 118 15.35 -7.95 0.75
C GLU A 118 16.82 -7.75 0.38
N PHE A 119 17.55 -7.06 1.25
CA PHE A 119 18.99 -6.87 1.12
C PHE A 119 19.68 -7.75 2.16
N ARG A 120 20.55 -8.63 1.69
CA ARG A 120 21.26 -9.61 2.51
C ARG A 120 22.75 -9.52 2.30
N ASP A 121 23.52 -9.73 3.36
CA ASP A 121 24.97 -9.84 3.25
C ASP A 121 25.36 -11.06 2.39
N GLN A 122 26.30 -10.89 1.47
CA GLN A 122 26.68 -11.93 0.52
C GLN A 122 27.32 -13.15 1.20
N THR A 123 28.08 -12.94 2.27
CA THR A 123 28.88 -13.97 2.93
C THR A 123 28.08 -14.71 3.99
N SER A 124 27.47 -13.96 4.90
CA SER A 124 26.73 -14.47 6.05
C SER A 124 25.25 -14.74 5.76
N ARG A 125 24.72 -14.21 4.64
CA ARG A 125 23.28 -14.25 4.29
C ARG A 125 22.37 -13.58 5.33
N ALA A 126 22.95 -12.83 6.28
CA ALA A 126 22.23 -12.08 7.28
C ALA A 126 21.34 -11.01 6.61
N MET A 127 20.13 -10.83 7.13
CA MET A 127 19.23 -9.77 6.67
C MET A 127 19.80 -8.42 7.10
N LEU A 128 20.06 -7.56 6.12
CA LEU A 128 20.52 -6.20 6.36
C LEU A 128 19.33 -5.24 6.41
N GLU A 129 18.48 -5.31 5.37
CA GLU A 129 17.39 -4.37 5.20
C GLU A 129 16.24 -5.01 4.40
N THR A 130 15.03 -4.50 4.59
CA THR A 130 13.86 -4.91 3.81
C THR A 130 13.02 -3.69 3.48
N GLU A 131 12.74 -3.50 2.20
CA GLU A 131 11.90 -2.41 1.69
C GLU A 131 10.61 -2.97 1.09
N SER A 132 9.51 -2.22 1.21
CA SER A 132 8.23 -2.54 0.55
C SER A 132 7.84 -1.36 -0.32
N ILE A 133 7.56 -1.64 -1.60
CA ILE A 133 7.39 -0.62 -2.64
C ILE A 133 6.17 -0.97 -3.47
N TRP A 134 5.51 0.07 -3.96
CA TRP A 134 4.31 -0.03 -4.77
C TRP A 134 4.63 0.58 -6.12
N ILE A 135 4.76 -0.24 -7.17
CA ILE A 135 5.01 0.26 -8.52
C ILE A 135 3.66 0.72 -9.09
N PRO A 136 3.48 2.02 -9.41
CA PRO A 136 2.22 2.51 -9.97
C PRO A 136 2.05 2.03 -11.41
N VAL A 137 0.82 1.63 -11.74
CA VAL A 137 0.37 1.21 -13.06
C VAL A 137 -0.77 2.10 -13.50
N LEU A 138 -0.55 2.87 -14.57
CA LEU A 138 -1.55 3.72 -15.20
C LEU A 138 -2.41 2.90 -16.16
N ILE A 139 -3.72 2.91 -15.97
CA ILE A 139 -4.71 2.24 -16.83
C ILE A 139 -5.44 3.30 -17.65
N GLN A 140 -5.18 3.37 -18.95
CA GLN A 140 -5.78 4.39 -19.81
C GLN A 140 -7.29 4.14 -19.99
N GLY A 141 -8.08 5.20 -19.80
CA GLY A 141 -9.54 5.15 -19.94
C GLY A 141 -10.29 4.63 -18.70
N ALA A 142 -9.59 4.33 -17.60
CA ALA A 142 -10.19 4.01 -16.31
C ALA A 142 -10.73 5.24 -15.57
N MET A 143 -11.40 5.01 -14.44
CA MET A 143 -12.00 6.05 -13.61
C MET A 143 -10.93 6.78 -12.81
N GLN A 144 -11.01 8.10 -12.68
CA GLN A 144 -10.04 8.86 -11.90
C GLN A 144 -10.06 8.43 -10.42
N ASN A 145 -8.87 8.15 -9.85
CA ASN A 145 -8.75 7.81 -8.44
C ASN A 145 -9.30 8.93 -7.54
N GLN A 146 -10.03 8.55 -6.49
CA GLN A 146 -10.58 9.47 -5.50
C GLN A 146 -9.99 9.19 -4.11
N PRO A 147 -9.80 10.23 -3.28
CA PRO A 147 -9.39 10.01 -1.89
C PRO A 147 -10.55 9.45 -1.06
N PRO A 148 -10.26 8.74 0.06
CA PRO A 148 -11.28 8.36 1.02
C PRO A 148 -12.07 9.57 1.52
N ASN A 149 -13.38 9.40 1.66
CA ASN A 149 -14.30 10.44 2.11
C ASN A 149 -14.76 10.17 3.53
N ALA A 150 -15.00 11.25 4.27
CA ALA A 150 -15.62 11.19 5.59
C ALA A 150 -17.04 10.61 5.49
N ALA A 151 -17.35 9.60 6.30
CA ALA A 151 -18.64 8.94 6.22
C ALA A 151 -19.76 9.85 6.74
N PHE A 152 -20.87 9.91 6.00
CA PHE A 152 -21.96 10.85 6.29
C PHE A 152 -22.65 10.63 7.66
N MET A 153 -22.67 9.39 8.17
CA MET A 153 -23.37 9.05 9.41
C MET A 153 -22.55 9.31 10.68
N SER A 154 -21.26 9.63 10.54
CA SER A 154 -20.38 9.94 11.68
C SER A 154 -20.57 11.39 12.11
N THR A 155 -20.60 11.63 13.43
CA THR A 155 -20.70 12.98 13.99
C THR A 155 -19.40 13.76 13.91
N PHE A 156 -18.26 13.08 13.80
CA PHE A 156 -16.92 13.68 13.93
C PHE A 156 -16.69 14.41 15.25
N ILE A 157 -17.46 14.03 16.28
CA ILE A 157 -17.40 14.59 17.63
C ILE A 157 -17.29 13.43 18.62
N LEU A 158 -16.23 13.46 19.43
CA LEU A 158 -16.07 12.58 20.58
C LEU A 158 -16.37 13.36 21.86
N GLU A 159 -17.43 12.98 22.57
CA GLU A 159 -17.70 13.51 23.90
C GLU A 159 -16.91 12.72 24.93
N VAL A 160 -16.14 13.42 25.78
CA VAL A 160 -15.21 12.81 26.72
C VAL A 160 -15.44 13.33 28.12
N ASP A 161 -15.36 12.43 29.10
CA ASP A 161 -15.39 12.79 30.52
C ASP A 161 -13.98 12.92 31.08
N GLN A 162 -13.81 13.81 32.05
CA GLN A 162 -12.53 14.00 32.72
C GLN A 162 -12.11 12.70 33.41
N PHE A 163 -10.83 12.33 33.25
CA PHE A 163 -10.22 11.13 33.84
C PHE A 163 -10.78 9.78 33.33
N ILE A 164 -11.74 9.78 32.42
CA ILE A 164 -12.33 8.56 31.87
C ILE A 164 -11.71 8.29 30.49
N LEU A 165 -11.03 7.15 30.37
CA LEU A 165 -10.61 6.63 29.09
C LEU A 165 -11.86 6.37 28.24
N THR A 166 -11.97 7.07 27.12
CA THR A 166 -13.20 7.08 26.31
C THR A 166 -12.95 6.35 24.98
N PRO A 167 -13.56 5.18 24.74
CA PRO A 167 -13.44 4.47 23.48
C PRO A 167 -13.98 5.29 22.30
N MET A 168 -13.26 5.26 21.19
CA MET A 168 -13.70 5.82 19.92
C MET A 168 -14.50 4.75 19.16
N THR A 169 -15.53 5.19 18.43
CA THR A 169 -16.42 4.30 17.66
C THR A 169 -16.69 4.86 16.28
N THR A 170 -17.24 4.03 15.39
CA THR A 170 -17.64 4.44 14.03
C THR A 170 -18.76 5.50 14.02
N ALA A 171 -19.47 5.69 15.14
CA ALA A 171 -20.42 6.80 15.27
C ALA A 171 -19.74 8.17 15.42
N ALA A 172 -18.54 8.20 16.02
CA ALA A 172 -17.78 9.42 16.26
C ALA A 172 -16.73 9.70 15.17
N LEU A 173 -16.28 8.68 14.45
CA LEU A 173 -15.32 8.80 13.35
C LEU A 173 -15.56 7.66 12.36
N ASP A 174 -15.80 7.95 11.09
CA ASP A 174 -15.88 6.92 10.05
C ASP A 174 -15.52 7.51 8.68
N ALA A 175 -15.11 6.63 7.76
CA ALA A 175 -14.72 6.97 6.40
C ALA A 175 -15.12 5.86 5.43
N THR A 176 -15.40 6.26 4.20
CA THR A 176 -15.78 5.38 3.10
C THR A 176 -14.91 5.69 1.89
N ASP A 177 -14.50 4.64 1.19
CA ASP A 177 -13.77 4.75 -0.07
C ASP A 177 -14.34 3.71 -1.04
N ASP A 178 -14.59 4.11 -2.28
CA ASP A 178 -15.18 3.21 -3.29
C ASP A 178 -14.11 2.28 -3.89
N GLU A 179 -12.84 2.69 -3.80
CA GLU A 179 -11.69 1.96 -4.35
C GLU A 179 -11.08 0.99 -3.33
N THR A 180 -11.09 1.36 -2.05
CA THR A 180 -10.48 0.59 -0.96
C THR A 180 -11.54 -0.08 -0.08
N PRO A 181 -11.47 -1.41 0.15
CA PRO A 181 -12.35 -2.08 1.09
C PRO A 181 -12.26 -1.45 2.49
N GLN A 182 -13.41 -1.31 3.16
CA GLN A 182 -13.50 -0.62 4.46
C GLN A 182 -12.52 -1.16 5.51
N THR A 183 -12.29 -2.48 5.55
CA THR A 183 -11.37 -3.13 6.50
C THR A 183 -9.89 -2.81 6.26
N GLN A 184 -9.54 -2.27 5.09
CA GLN A 184 -8.17 -1.89 4.72
C GLN A 184 -7.90 -0.39 4.91
N LEU A 185 -8.92 0.39 5.29
CA LEU A 185 -8.74 1.81 5.57
C LEU A 185 -7.87 2.01 6.83
N ILE A 186 -6.93 2.94 6.72
CA ILE A 186 -6.02 3.33 7.81
C ILE A 186 -6.25 4.81 8.11
N PHE A 187 -6.56 5.10 9.37
CA PHE A 187 -6.66 6.45 9.89
C PHE A 187 -5.30 6.91 10.39
N ASN A 188 -4.85 8.08 9.94
CA ASN A 188 -3.63 8.72 10.41
C ASN A 188 -3.96 9.99 11.19
N VAL A 189 -3.41 10.11 12.39
CA VAL A 189 -3.57 11.29 13.25
C VAL A 189 -2.58 12.35 12.81
N THR A 190 -3.01 13.26 11.94
CA THR A 190 -2.16 14.35 11.42
C THR A 190 -1.96 15.48 12.41
N LYS A 191 -2.92 15.68 13.31
CA LYS A 191 -2.88 16.67 14.38
C LYS A 191 -3.30 15.97 15.68
N PRO A 192 -2.36 15.70 16.60
CA PRO A 192 -2.71 15.09 17.87
C PRO A 192 -3.55 16.08 18.71
N PRO A 193 -4.38 15.57 19.63
CA PRO A 193 -5.10 16.41 20.59
C PRO A 193 -4.14 17.34 21.36
N ALA A 194 -4.56 18.59 21.60
CA ALA A 194 -3.77 19.55 22.38
C ALA A 194 -3.56 19.11 23.84
N GLU A 195 -4.51 18.36 24.38
CA GLU A 195 -4.46 17.75 25.70
C GLU A 195 -4.85 16.27 25.61
N GLY A 196 -4.23 15.43 26.44
CA GLY A 196 -4.43 13.98 26.39
C GLY A 196 -3.77 13.33 25.17
N TYR A 197 -4.19 12.12 24.81
CA TYR A 197 -3.69 11.40 23.65
C TYR A 197 -4.65 10.30 23.19
N ILE A 198 -4.57 9.93 21.91
CA ILE A 198 -5.26 8.76 21.37
C ILE A 198 -4.36 7.54 21.64
N THR A 199 -4.96 6.42 22.04
CA THR A 199 -4.25 5.20 22.42
C THR A 199 -4.98 3.94 21.98
N HIS A 200 -4.24 2.84 21.91
CA HIS A 200 -4.80 1.51 21.65
C HIS A 200 -5.06 0.79 22.98
N LEU A 201 -6.17 0.08 23.13
CA LEU A 201 -6.56 -0.53 24.41
C LEU A 201 -5.64 -1.67 24.85
N ASP A 202 -5.04 -2.41 23.91
CA ASP A 202 -4.03 -3.44 24.22
C ASP A 202 -2.79 -2.86 24.93
N ASP A 203 -2.46 -1.59 24.68
CA ASP A 203 -1.37 -0.87 25.36
C ASP A 203 -1.72 0.62 25.49
N HIS A 204 -2.54 0.92 26.49
CA HIS A 204 -3.05 2.27 26.76
C HIS A 204 -1.97 3.26 27.23
N THR A 205 -0.71 2.84 27.35
CA THR A 205 0.41 3.70 27.76
C THR A 205 1.09 4.40 26.58
N LYS A 206 0.75 4.01 25.35
CA LYS A 206 1.37 4.52 24.13
C LYS A 206 0.40 5.32 23.29
N THR A 207 0.88 6.42 22.73
CA THR A 207 0.13 7.19 21.75
C THR A 207 0.00 6.42 20.44
N ALA A 208 -1.22 6.30 19.93
CA ALA A 208 -1.51 5.78 18.60
C ALA A 208 -1.55 6.96 17.60
N PHE A 209 -0.62 6.94 16.63
CA PHE A 209 -0.59 7.92 15.53
C PHE A 209 -1.28 7.41 14.27
N SER A 210 -1.56 6.11 14.20
CA SER A 210 -2.34 5.49 13.16
C SER A 210 -3.07 4.26 13.70
N PHE A 211 -4.20 3.92 13.09
CA PHE A 211 -4.98 2.74 13.42
C PHE A 211 -5.86 2.35 12.23
N SER A 212 -6.21 1.06 12.13
CA SER A 212 -7.10 0.60 11.07
C SER A 212 -8.56 0.91 11.38
N TRP A 213 -9.40 0.93 10.34
CA TRP A 213 -10.85 0.96 10.54
C TRP A 213 -11.34 -0.23 11.37
N GLN A 214 -10.71 -1.39 11.21
CA GLN A 214 -11.05 -2.58 12.00
C GLN A 214 -10.79 -2.35 13.50
N ASP A 215 -9.67 -1.73 13.88
CA ASP A 215 -9.38 -1.40 15.29
C ASP A 215 -10.44 -0.48 15.88
N LEU A 216 -10.90 0.50 15.09
CA LEU A 216 -11.97 1.42 15.48
C LEU A 216 -13.32 0.71 15.64
N ASN A 217 -13.69 -0.15 14.68
CA ASN A 217 -14.93 -0.93 14.71
C ASN A 217 -14.95 -1.95 15.86
N GLU A 218 -13.79 -2.50 16.22
CA GLU A 218 -13.61 -3.40 17.37
C GLU A 218 -13.47 -2.65 18.71
N MET A 219 -13.64 -1.32 18.71
CA MET A 219 -13.54 -0.44 19.90
C MET A 219 -12.18 -0.55 20.61
N LYS A 220 -11.10 -0.81 19.87
CA LYS A 220 -9.74 -0.92 20.41
C LYS A 220 -9.01 0.41 20.48
N ILE A 221 -9.59 1.48 19.94
CA ILE A 221 -9.01 2.82 19.97
C ILE A 221 -9.76 3.67 20.98
N ALA A 222 -9.04 4.43 21.78
CA ALA A 222 -9.62 5.29 22.80
C ALA A 222 -8.86 6.60 22.95
N TYR A 223 -9.54 7.62 23.48
CA TYR A 223 -8.93 8.86 23.92
C TYR A 223 -8.68 8.80 25.43
N GLN A 224 -7.43 9.04 25.81
CA GLN A 224 -7.01 9.21 27.19
C GLN A 224 -6.97 10.72 27.53
N PRO A 225 -7.85 11.20 28.42
CA PRO A 225 -7.82 12.59 28.88
C PRO A 225 -6.58 12.87 29.74
N PRO A 226 -6.18 14.15 29.87
CA PRO A 226 -5.10 14.55 30.76
C PRO A 226 -5.47 14.32 32.24
N ASN A 227 -4.45 14.30 33.10
CA ASN A 227 -4.63 14.19 34.55
C ASN A 227 -4.98 15.54 35.22
N SER A 228 -5.29 16.57 34.45
CA SER A 228 -5.76 17.87 34.94
C SER A 228 -7.29 17.93 34.95
N SER A 229 -7.85 18.59 35.97
CA SER A 229 -9.27 18.91 36.00
C SER A 229 -9.57 20.30 35.46
N HIS A 230 -10.76 20.45 34.89
CA HIS A 230 -11.33 21.71 34.44
C HIS A 230 -12.76 21.87 34.97
N THR A 231 -13.12 23.08 35.38
CA THR A 231 -14.45 23.37 35.93
C THR A 231 -15.52 23.61 34.87
N ALA A 232 -15.13 23.89 33.62
CA ALA A 232 -16.02 24.17 32.51
C ALA A 232 -15.78 23.20 31.33
N ARG A 233 -16.84 22.90 30.56
CA ARG A 233 -16.76 22.15 29.30
C ARG A 233 -15.84 22.89 28.32
N ARG A 234 -14.98 22.14 27.64
CA ARG A 234 -14.10 22.65 26.59
C ARG A 234 -14.35 21.90 25.29
N ASN A 235 -14.16 22.59 24.18
CA ASN A 235 -14.18 22.00 22.84
C ASN A 235 -12.81 22.23 22.24
N TYR A 236 -12.27 21.19 21.61
CA TYR A 236 -10.97 21.22 20.95
C TYR A 236 -11.21 20.86 19.47
N GLU A 237 -10.50 21.55 18.57
CA GLU A 237 -10.53 21.31 17.11
C GLU A 237 -9.34 20.46 16.66
#